data_AF-A0A8H7FWH9-F1
#
_entry.id   AF-A0A8H7FWH9-F1
#
_cell.length_a   1.000
_cell.length_b   1.000
_cell.length_c   1.000
_cell.angle_alpha   90.00
_cell.angle_beta   90.00
_cell.angle_gamma   90.00
#
_symmetry.space_group_name_H-M   'P 1'
#
loop_
_entity.id
_entity.type
_entity.pdbx_description
1 polymer ?
#
loop_
_entity_poly.entity_id
_entity_poly.type
_entity_poly.pdbx_seq_one_letter_code
_entity_poly.pdbx_strand_id
1 'polypeptide(L)'
;MLGGNSTLTYSPSSITAEVGDTVAFQFQAKNHTVTQSTFAAPCSNMTTPTEGIDSGFQFVAAGATQFPQWSFNVTNATTPLWFYCRQAGHCEAGMVFAVNPTANKTFAAFQAAAMASASGGGASASGSAGATGSSASAAAPSASSKSANGAMRVPYSGSAAAALAVVGFSVAALL
;
A
#
# COMPACT_ATOMS: atom_id res chain seq x y z
N MET A 1 -20.74 -9.75 -6.76
CA MET A 1 -21.45 -8.64 -6.08
C MET A 1 -20.52 -7.95 -5.09
N LEU A 2 -20.67 -6.63 -4.88
CA LEU A 2 -20.02 -5.89 -3.80
C LEU A 2 -21.08 -5.35 -2.84
N GLY A 3 -20.86 -5.41 -1.54
CA GLY A 3 -21.75 -4.73 -0.58
C GLY A 3 -23.07 -5.46 -0.26
N GLY A 4 -23.24 -6.69 -0.75
CA GLY A 4 -24.48 -7.47 -0.57
C GLY A 4 -24.82 -7.68 0.90
N ASN A 5 -26.11 -7.66 1.25
CA ASN A 5 -26.56 -7.79 2.64
C ASN A 5 -25.89 -6.80 3.62
N SER A 6 -25.47 -5.63 3.12
CA SER A 6 -24.74 -4.60 3.88
C SER A 6 -23.37 -5.02 4.43
N THR A 7 -22.75 -6.06 3.87
CA THR A 7 -21.38 -6.50 4.25
C THR A 7 -20.31 -5.72 3.50
N LEU A 8 -19.11 -5.58 4.09
CA LEU A 8 -17.95 -4.99 3.42
C LEU A 8 -17.18 -6.07 2.66
N THR A 9 -17.82 -6.71 1.68
CA THR A 9 -17.23 -7.85 0.97
C THR A 9 -17.45 -7.79 -0.53
N TYR A 10 -16.55 -8.48 -1.24
CA TYR A 10 -16.80 -9.01 -2.57
C TYR A 10 -17.36 -10.43 -2.41
N SER A 11 -18.43 -10.75 -3.14
CA SER A 11 -19.07 -12.06 -3.11
C SER A 11 -19.20 -12.62 -4.54
N PRO A 12 -18.52 -13.74 -4.87
CA PRO A 12 -17.48 -14.38 -4.06
C PRO A 12 -16.25 -13.47 -3.87
N SER A 13 -15.41 -13.77 -2.87
CA SER A 13 -14.21 -12.98 -2.57
C SER A 13 -12.99 -13.36 -3.42
N SER A 14 -13.07 -14.48 -4.11
CA SER A 14 -12.12 -14.86 -5.15
C SER A 14 -12.79 -15.71 -6.22
N ILE A 15 -12.23 -15.68 -7.43
CA ILE A 15 -12.67 -16.52 -8.55
C ILE A 15 -11.47 -17.13 -9.28
N THR A 16 -11.76 -18.15 -10.08
CA THR A 16 -10.88 -18.61 -11.16
C THR A 16 -11.47 -18.15 -12.49
N ALA A 17 -10.64 -17.63 -13.40
CA ALA A 17 -11.03 -17.15 -14.71
C ALA A 17 -9.93 -17.45 -15.75
N GLU A 18 -10.34 -17.65 -17.01
CA GLU A 18 -9.47 -17.91 -18.15
C GLU A 18 -9.28 -16.65 -19.02
N VAL A 19 -8.30 -16.67 -19.92
CA VAL A 19 -8.12 -15.58 -20.88
C VAL A 19 -9.34 -15.51 -21.80
N GLY A 20 -9.92 -14.31 -21.94
CA GLY A 20 -11.14 -14.06 -22.70
C GLY A 20 -12.40 -13.99 -21.83
N ASP A 21 -12.34 -14.42 -20.57
CA ASP A 21 -13.45 -14.25 -19.64
C ASP A 21 -13.71 -12.77 -19.34
N THR A 22 -14.97 -12.45 -19.01
CA THR A 22 -15.36 -11.14 -18.49
C THR A 22 -15.71 -11.26 -17.02
N VAL A 23 -14.95 -10.56 -16.18
CA VAL A 23 -15.26 -10.46 -14.75
C VAL A 23 -16.19 -9.28 -14.56
N ALA A 24 -17.43 -9.56 -14.19
CA ALA A 24 -18.46 -8.55 -13.98
C ALA A 24 -18.78 -8.37 -12.49
N PHE A 25 -18.93 -7.11 -12.10
CA PHE A 25 -19.28 -6.68 -10.77
C PHE A 25 -20.62 -5.99 -10.79
N GLN A 26 -21.43 -6.25 -9.77
CA GLN A 26 -22.65 -5.51 -9.49
C GLN A 26 -22.51 -4.91 -8.09
N PHE A 27 -22.74 -3.60 -8.01
CA PHE A 27 -22.55 -2.82 -6.78
C PHE A 27 -23.87 -2.71 -6.05
N GLN A 28 -23.87 -3.06 -4.76
CA GLN A 28 -25.02 -2.90 -3.87
C GLN A 28 -24.92 -1.57 -3.10
N ALA A 29 -25.87 -1.35 -2.18
CA ALA A 29 -25.96 -0.14 -1.37
C ALA A 29 -24.62 0.30 -0.77
N LYS A 30 -24.47 1.62 -0.55
CA LYS A 30 -23.26 2.35 -0.15
C LYS A 30 -22.31 2.59 -1.33
N ASN A 31 -21.08 2.99 -1.02
CA ASN A 31 -20.07 3.38 -2.00
C ASN A 31 -18.93 2.35 -1.99
N HIS A 32 -18.66 1.77 -3.16
CA HIS A 32 -17.65 0.74 -3.31
C HIS A 32 -16.85 0.95 -4.60
N THR A 33 -15.69 0.32 -4.69
CA THR A 33 -14.85 0.31 -5.89
C THR A 33 -14.36 -1.10 -6.20
N VAL A 34 -13.91 -1.31 -7.43
CA VAL A 34 -13.01 -2.38 -7.83
C VAL A 34 -11.73 -1.68 -8.24
N THR A 35 -10.75 -1.65 -7.35
CA THR A 35 -9.49 -0.95 -7.61
C THR A 35 -8.34 -1.92 -7.48
N GLN A 36 -7.53 -2.03 -8.53
CA GLN A 36 -6.42 -2.95 -8.58
C GLN A 36 -5.30 -2.46 -7.65
N SER A 37 -4.79 -3.39 -6.87
CA SER A 37 -3.60 -3.23 -6.05
C SER A 37 -2.59 -4.31 -6.39
N THR A 38 -1.59 -4.48 -5.53
CA THR A 38 -0.65 -5.59 -5.63
C THR A 38 -0.77 -6.46 -4.39
N PHE A 39 -0.38 -7.73 -4.51
CA PHE A 39 -0.33 -8.64 -3.37
C PHE A 39 0.47 -8.07 -2.18
N ALA A 40 1.53 -7.30 -2.45
CA ALA A 40 2.41 -6.73 -1.44
C ALA A 40 1.89 -5.42 -0.83
N ALA A 41 0.97 -4.72 -1.52
CA ALA A 41 0.40 -3.46 -1.08
C ALA A 41 -1.13 -3.48 -1.29
N PRO A 42 -1.86 -4.27 -0.49
CA PRO A 42 -3.28 -4.60 -0.73
C PRO A 42 -4.21 -3.38 -0.75
N CYS A 43 -3.92 -2.36 0.07
CA CYS A 43 -4.75 -1.17 0.24
C CYS A 43 -4.21 0.08 -0.49
N SER A 44 -3.39 -0.12 -1.52
CA SER A 44 -2.82 0.96 -2.32
C SER A 44 -3.11 0.75 -3.80
N ASN A 45 -3.51 1.82 -4.49
CA ASN A 45 -3.73 1.80 -5.93
C ASN A 45 -2.45 1.36 -6.65
N MET A 46 -2.57 0.40 -7.56
CA MET A 46 -1.49 0.07 -8.47
C MET A 46 -1.33 1.19 -9.50
N THR A 47 -0.25 1.96 -9.40
CA THR A 47 0.08 3.05 -10.36
C THR A 47 1.35 2.75 -11.17
N THR A 48 2.09 1.71 -10.80
CA THR A 48 3.32 1.28 -11.47
C THR A 48 3.33 -0.24 -11.65
N PRO A 49 3.96 -0.78 -12.72
CA PRO A 49 4.62 -0.05 -13.82
C PRO A 49 3.64 0.66 -14.77
N THR A 50 2.35 0.33 -14.68
CA THR A 50 1.24 1.00 -15.38
C THR A 50 0.11 1.21 -14.39
N GLU A 51 -0.79 2.15 -14.71
CA GLU A 51 -2.03 2.32 -13.97
C GLU A 51 -2.85 1.02 -14.01
N GLY A 52 -3.29 0.59 -12.83
CA GLY A 52 -4.10 -0.60 -12.66
C GLY A 52 -5.56 -0.35 -13.03
N ILE A 53 -6.32 -1.43 -13.05
CA ILE A 53 -7.76 -1.41 -13.26
C ILE A 53 -8.45 -0.62 -12.15
N ASP A 54 -9.35 0.29 -12.52
CA ASP A 54 -10.20 1.00 -11.57
C ASP A 54 -11.62 1.21 -12.11
N SER A 55 -12.63 0.77 -11.34
CA SER A 55 -14.03 1.05 -11.64
C SER A 55 -14.47 2.47 -11.32
N GLY A 56 -13.67 3.22 -10.56
CA GLY A 56 -14.16 4.41 -9.87
C GLY A 56 -15.08 4.07 -8.70
N PHE A 57 -15.55 5.12 -8.01
CA PHE A 57 -16.58 5.02 -6.97
C PHE A 57 -17.95 4.78 -7.58
N GLN A 58 -18.58 3.69 -7.17
CA GLN A 58 -19.91 3.28 -7.59
C GLN A 58 -20.85 3.38 -6.38
N PHE A 59 -21.53 4.51 -6.25
CA PHE A 59 -22.47 4.77 -5.16
C PHE A 59 -23.87 4.23 -5.49
N VAL A 60 -24.47 3.55 -4.53
CA VAL A 60 -25.87 3.08 -4.60
C VAL A 60 -26.62 3.52 -3.35
N ALA A 61 -27.73 4.22 -3.55
CA ALA A 61 -28.60 4.66 -2.48
C ALA A 61 -29.23 3.48 -1.74
N ALA A 62 -29.51 3.64 -0.44
CA ALA A 62 -30.26 2.65 0.32
C ALA A 62 -31.66 2.46 -0.28
N GLY A 63 -32.11 1.21 -0.41
CA GLY A 63 -33.41 0.88 -1.02
C GLY A 63 -33.46 1.00 -2.54
N ALA A 64 -32.34 1.23 -3.23
CA ALA A 64 -32.30 1.23 -4.69
C ALA A 64 -32.69 -0.16 -5.25
N THR A 65 -33.42 -0.14 -6.37
CA THR A 65 -33.80 -1.34 -7.13
C THR A 65 -32.98 -1.52 -8.41
N GLN A 66 -32.16 -0.52 -8.76
CA GLN A 66 -31.24 -0.55 -9.89
C GLN A 66 -29.81 -0.49 -9.36
N PHE A 67 -28.96 -1.37 -9.90
CA PHE A 67 -27.60 -1.57 -9.40
C PHE A 67 -26.60 -1.37 -10.54
N PRO A 68 -25.61 -0.47 -10.38
CA PRO A 68 -24.54 -0.30 -11.34
C PRO A 68 -23.80 -1.61 -11.58
N GLN A 69 -23.32 -1.77 -12.80
CA GLN A 69 -22.44 -2.85 -13.19
C GLN A 69 -21.17 -2.29 -13.80
N TRP A 70 -20.05 -2.97 -13.55
CA TRP A 70 -18.76 -2.65 -14.13
C TRP A 70 -18.01 -3.95 -14.40
N SER A 71 -17.21 -4.01 -15.46
CA SER A 71 -16.51 -5.22 -15.84
C SER A 71 -15.17 -4.96 -16.51
N PHE A 72 -14.33 -5.98 -16.54
CA PHE A 72 -13.12 -6.01 -17.35
C PHE A 72 -12.92 -7.40 -17.98
N ASN A 73 -12.11 -7.45 -19.04
CA ASN A 73 -11.74 -8.72 -19.67
C ASN A 73 -10.42 -9.24 -19.11
N VAL A 74 -10.36 -10.54 -18.85
CA VAL A 74 -9.14 -11.22 -18.43
C VAL A 74 -8.23 -11.39 -19.65
N THR A 75 -7.13 -10.64 -19.68
CA THR A 75 -6.12 -10.70 -20.75
C THR A 75 -4.94 -11.58 -20.39
N ASN A 76 -4.77 -11.92 -19.11
CA ASN A 76 -3.74 -12.81 -18.61
C ASN A 76 -4.30 -13.61 -17.42
N ALA A 77 -4.32 -14.94 -17.55
CA ALA A 77 -4.81 -15.84 -16.50
C ALA A 77 -3.69 -16.47 -15.64
N THR A 78 -2.42 -16.31 -16.04
CA THR A 78 -1.27 -16.91 -15.34
C THR A 78 -0.77 -16.07 -14.16
N THR A 79 -1.12 -14.79 -14.14
CA THR A 79 -0.76 -13.86 -13.06
C THR A 79 -1.99 -13.53 -12.21
N PRO A 80 -1.95 -13.76 -10.89
CA PRO A 80 -3.07 -13.41 -10.02
C PRO A 80 -3.32 -11.91 -10.02
N LEU A 81 -4.59 -11.50 -10.07
CA LEU A 81 -5.01 -10.10 -9.96
C LEU A 81 -5.59 -9.84 -8.58
N TRP A 82 -5.26 -8.69 -8.01
CA TRP A 82 -5.55 -8.32 -6.63
C TRP A 82 -6.30 -7.00 -6.62
N PHE A 83 -7.41 -6.95 -5.92
CA PHE A 83 -8.30 -5.79 -5.89
C PHE A 83 -8.73 -5.47 -4.47
N TYR A 84 -9.06 -4.22 -4.25
CA TYR A 84 -9.58 -3.72 -2.99
C TYR A 84 -10.61 -2.63 -3.20
N CYS A 85 -11.41 -2.39 -2.15
CA CYS A 85 -12.31 -1.26 -2.11
C CYS A 85 -11.58 -0.08 -1.49
N ARG A 86 -11.38 0.99 -2.27
CA ARG A 86 -10.63 2.18 -1.80
C ARG A 86 -11.45 3.15 -0.95
N GLN A 87 -12.72 2.84 -0.67
CA GLN A 87 -13.50 3.58 0.32
C GLN A 87 -12.80 3.47 1.68
N ALA A 88 -12.64 4.61 2.36
CA ALA A 88 -11.86 4.68 3.61
C ALA A 88 -12.30 3.62 4.63
N GLY A 89 -11.34 2.86 5.15
CA GLY A 89 -11.55 1.80 6.14
C GLY A 89 -12.12 0.50 5.60
N HIS A 90 -12.55 0.42 4.33
CA HIS A 90 -13.10 -0.82 3.78
C HIS A 90 -11.99 -1.86 3.54
N CYS A 91 -10.85 -1.45 3.00
CA CYS A 91 -9.74 -2.36 2.75
C CYS A 91 -9.18 -2.97 4.04
N GLU A 92 -8.96 -2.12 5.04
CA GLU A 92 -8.46 -2.49 6.36
C GLU A 92 -9.50 -3.31 7.15
N ALA A 93 -10.78 -3.23 6.77
CA ALA A 93 -11.82 -4.16 7.23
C ALA A 93 -11.85 -5.50 6.46
N GLY A 94 -10.90 -5.74 5.56
CA GLY A 94 -10.77 -6.98 4.79
C GLY A 94 -11.59 -7.00 3.49
N MET A 95 -12.06 -5.85 3.00
CA MET A 95 -12.79 -5.74 1.73
C MET A 95 -11.83 -5.80 0.55
N VAL A 96 -11.44 -7.03 0.19
CA VAL A 96 -10.54 -7.34 -0.91
C VAL A 96 -11.07 -8.47 -1.80
N PHE A 97 -10.54 -8.56 -3.02
CA PHE A 97 -10.92 -9.55 -4.02
C PHE A 97 -9.70 -10.06 -4.80
N ALA A 98 -9.75 -11.33 -5.21
CA ALA A 98 -8.68 -11.95 -5.99
C ALA A 98 -9.20 -12.71 -7.21
N VAL A 99 -8.48 -12.59 -8.33
CA VAL A 99 -8.66 -13.45 -9.51
C VAL A 99 -7.44 -14.36 -9.62
N ASN A 100 -7.67 -15.67 -9.78
CA ASN A 100 -6.65 -16.70 -9.90
C ASN A 100 -5.58 -16.69 -8.79
N PRO A 101 -5.94 -16.63 -7.49
CA PRO A 101 -4.95 -16.77 -6.41
C PRO A 101 -4.25 -18.14 -6.51
N THR A 102 -3.01 -18.22 -6.05
CA THR A 102 -2.21 -19.46 -6.09
C THR A 102 -2.01 -20.04 -4.69
N ALA A 103 -1.48 -21.26 -4.61
CA ALA A 103 -1.09 -21.87 -3.34
C ALA A 103 -0.06 -21.03 -2.57
N ASN A 104 0.83 -20.32 -3.26
CA ASN A 104 1.87 -19.47 -2.66
C ASN A 104 1.40 -18.04 -2.39
N LYS A 105 0.41 -17.55 -3.16
CA LYS A 105 -0.22 -16.24 -2.97
C LYS A 105 -1.72 -16.45 -2.85
N THR A 106 -2.15 -16.80 -1.64
CA THR A 106 -3.54 -17.14 -1.35
C THR A 106 -4.39 -15.89 -1.10
N PHE A 107 -5.71 -16.01 -1.31
CA PHE A 107 -6.65 -14.97 -0.91
C PHE A 107 -6.56 -14.66 0.59
N ALA A 108 -6.44 -15.69 1.44
CA ALA A 108 -6.36 -15.53 2.89
C ALA A 108 -5.14 -14.68 3.32
N ALA A 109 -3.98 -14.92 2.71
CA ALA A 109 -2.78 -14.13 2.98
C ALA A 109 -2.95 -12.66 2.53
N PHE A 110 -3.57 -12.44 1.37
CA PHE A 110 -3.88 -11.11 0.86
C PHE A 110 -4.85 -10.34 1.78
N GLN A 111 -5.93 -11.00 2.21
CA GLN A 111 -6.90 -10.40 3.13
C GLN A 111 -6.30 -10.10 4.49
N ALA A 112 -5.47 -10.99 5.03
CA ALA A 112 -4.76 -10.74 6.28
C ALA A 112 -3.82 -9.53 6.18
N ALA A 113 -3.08 -9.40 5.08
CA ALA A 113 -2.23 -8.23 4.83
C ALA A 113 -3.03 -6.93 4.69
N ALA A 114 -4.22 -6.99 4.08
CA ALA A 114 -5.12 -5.84 3.97
C ALA A 114 -5.56 -5.36 5.35
N MET A 115 -6.00 -6.28 6.22
CA MET A 115 -6.43 -5.96 7.59
C MET A 115 -5.29 -5.46 8.49
N ALA A 116 -4.05 -5.81 8.16
CA ALA A 116 -2.86 -5.32 8.86
C ALA A 116 -2.32 -3.99 8.31
N SER A 117 -2.89 -3.47 7.20
CA SER A 117 -2.45 -2.21 6.60
C SER A 117 -2.88 -1.02 7.47
N ALA A 118 -1.99 -0.04 7.63
CA ALA A 118 -2.35 1.19 8.33
C ALA A 118 -3.39 1.96 7.51
N SER A 119 -4.49 2.35 8.15
CA SER A 119 -5.51 3.21 7.56
C SER A 119 -4.94 4.62 7.37
N GLY A 120 -4.29 4.85 6.23
CA GLY A 120 -3.70 6.15 5.88
C GLY A 120 -2.53 6.02 4.89
N GLY A 121 -2.82 5.99 3.58
CA GLY A 121 -1.74 5.95 2.59
C GLY A 121 -2.14 5.70 1.14
N GLY A 122 -3.23 6.33 0.67
CA GLY A 122 -3.62 6.33 -0.73
C GLY A 122 -4.16 7.70 -1.13
N ALA A 123 -3.29 8.72 -1.09
CA ALA A 123 -3.64 10.03 -1.63
C ALA A 123 -3.74 9.95 -3.15
N SER A 124 -4.94 10.13 -3.68
CA SER A 124 -5.14 10.75 -4.99
C SER A 124 -6.33 11.69 -4.83
N ALA A 125 -6.00 12.97 -4.71
CA ALA A 125 -6.94 14.06 -4.63
C ALA A 125 -7.79 14.09 -5.91
N SER A 126 -9.10 13.99 -5.76
CA SER A 126 -10.01 14.53 -6.75
C SER A 126 -10.00 16.05 -6.59
N GLY A 127 -9.64 16.76 -7.66
CA GLY A 127 -9.56 18.22 -7.66
C GLY A 127 -9.44 18.79 -9.06
N SER A 128 -10.49 18.68 -9.87
CA SER A 128 -10.72 19.62 -10.97
C SER A 128 -11.35 20.88 -10.40
N ALA A 129 -10.59 21.96 -10.33
CA ALA A 129 -11.11 23.34 -10.37
C ALA A 129 -10.04 24.24 -11.00
N GLY A 130 -10.45 24.97 -12.03
CA GLY A 130 -9.60 25.74 -12.93
C GLY A 130 -8.95 26.98 -12.32
N ALA A 131 -7.99 27.50 -13.08
CA ALA A 131 -7.07 28.58 -12.78
C ALA A 131 -7.68 29.98 -12.73
N THR A 132 -7.03 30.87 -11.96
CA THR A 132 -6.71 32.31 -12.19
C THR A 132 -6.40 32.93 -10.82
N GLY A 133 -5.39 33.73 -10.53
CA GLY A 133 -4.25 34.34 -11.24
C GLY A 133 -3.67 35.42 -10.29
N SER A 134 -2.37 35.71 -10.41
CA SER A 134 -1.67 36.94 -9.94
C SER A 134 -1.43 37.08 -8.42
N SER A 135 -0.27 37.48 -7.87
CA SER A 135 0.97 38.07 -8.38
C SER A 135 2.13 37.82 -7.41
N ALA A 136 3.35 37.93 -7.93
CA ALA A 136 4.62 37.86 -7.22
C ALA A 136 4.86 38.99 -6.22
N SER A 137 5.73 38.72 -5.24
CA SER A 137 6.74 39.69 -4.79
C SER A 137 7.93 38.95 -4.18
N ALA A 138 9.09 39.18 -4.80
CA ALA A 138 10.40 38.69 -4.39
C ALA A 138 11.03 39.63 -3.37
N ALA A 139 11.77 39.07 -2.40
CA ALA A 139 12.94 39.73 -1.81
C ALA A 139 13.78 38.73 -1.00
N ALA A 140 14.93 38.34 -1.57
CA ALA A 140 16.18 38.14 -0.83
C ALA A 140 17.19 39.11 -1.48
N PRO A 141 18.13 39.70 -0.72
CA PRO A 141 19.39 39.02 -0.39
C PRO A 141 19.84 39.41 1.05
N SER A 142 20.94 38.98 1.68
CA SER A 142 22.29 38.63 1.23
C SER A 142 22.99 37.79 2.32
N ALA A 143 23.90 36.93 1.89
CA ALA A 143 25.00 36.45 2.72
C ALA A 143 26.02 37.58 2.98
N SER A 144 26.70 37.55 4.14
CA SER A 144 28.17 37.67 4.19
C SER A 144 28.72 37.48 5.61
N SER A 145 29.87 36.82 5.61
CA SER A 145 30.66 36.19 6.67
C SER A 145 31.75 37.06 7.29
N LYS A 146 32.44 36.48 8.30
CA LYS A 146 33.82 36.73 8.84
C LYS A 146 33.87 37.74 9.99
N SER A 147 34.71 37.65 11.02
CA SER A 147 35.80 36.77 11.54
C SER A 147 36.19 37.43 12.89
N ALA A 148 36.79 36.86 13.94
CA ALA A 148 38.00 36.06 14.04
C ALA A 148 38.31 35.75 15.54
N ASN A 149 39.32 34.89 15.73
CA ASN A 149 40.27 34.77 16.86
C ASN A 149 40.02 33.67 17.91
N GLY A 150 40.86 32.64 17.84
CA GLY A 150 41.14 31.78 18.99
C GLY A 150 41.77 30.42 18.67
N ALA A 151 42.90 30.39 17.95
CA ALA A 151 43.73 29.19 17.92
C ALA A 151 44.47 29.06 19.27
N MET A 152 44.44 27.89 19.93
CA MET A 152 45.66 27.11 20.23
C MET A 152 45.50 25.88 21.14
N ARG A 153 46.20 24.82 20.70
CA ARG A 153 47.02 23.84 21.44
C ARG A 153 46.33 22.66 22.16
N VAL A 154 46.55 21.50 21.54
CA VAL A 154 46.71 20.19 22.18
C VAL A 154 47.90 20.25 23.17
N PRO A 155 47.80 19.57 24.32
CA PRO A 155 48.83 18.58 24.61
C PRO A 155 48.27 17.22 25.03
N TYR A 156 48.99 16.23 24.52
CA TYR A 156 48.98 14.82 24.84
C TYR A 156 49.57 14.56 26.24
N SER A 157 48.97 13.63 26.97
CA SER A 157 49.56 12.82 28.06
C SER A 157 48.61 11.62 28.19
N GLY A 158 48.91 10.37 27.78
CA GLY A 158 50.15 9.62 27.92
C GLY A 158 50.26 9.15 29.38
N SER A 159 49.75 7.99 29.78
CA SER A 159 50.49 6.71 29.97
C SER A 159 49.53 5.74 30.70
N ALA A 160 49.58 4.40 30.69
CA ALA A 160 50.24 3.33 29.96
C ALA A 160 49.50 2.03 30.41
N ALA A 161 49.06 1.17 29.49
CA ALA A 161 49.62 -0.17 29.22
C ALA A 161 49.77 -1.12 30.43
N ALA A 162 49.08 -2.27 30.37
CA ALA A 162 49.70 -3.59 30.48
C ALA A 162 48.72 -4.69 30.02
N ALA A 163 49.20 -5.53 29.11
CA ALA A 163 48.54 -6.70 28.52
C ALA A 163 48.99 -7.99 29.23
N LEU A 164 48.50 -9.14 28.70
CA LEU A 164 48.95 -10.54 28.87
C LEU A 164 48.29 -11.32 30.02
N ALA A 165 47.93 -12.61 29.92
CA ALA A 165 47.87 -13.57 28.81
C ALA A 165 47.09 -14.85 29.27
N VAL A 166 46.51 -15.51 28.27
CA VAL A 166 46.17 -16.94 28.05
C VAL A 166 46.55 -17.99 29.11
N VAL A 167 45.59 -18.87 29.46
CA VAL A 167 45.60 -20.37 29.53
C VAL A 167 44.22 -20.81 30.05
N GLY A 168 43.41 -21.74 29.51
CA GLY A 168 43.66 -22.96 28.75
C GLY A 168 43.67 -24.16 29.68
N PHE A 169 42.55 -24.91 29.85
CA PHE A 169 42.56 -26.33 30.27
C PHE A 169 41.25 -27.06 29.90
N SER A 170 41.42 -28.14 29.14
CA SER A 170 40.43 -29.16 28.76
C SER A 170 40.35 -30.27 29.84
N VAL A 171 39.24 -31.01 29.94
CA VAL A 171 39.02 -32.48 29.67
C VAL A 171 38.19 -32.96 30.90
N ALA A 172 37.11 -33.75 30.84
CA ALA A 172 37.08 -35.17 30.48
C ALA A 172 35.66 -35.75 30.47
N ALA A 173 35.51 -36.79 29.65
CA ALA A 173 34.38 -37.70 29.53
C ALA A 173 34.28 -38.72 30.67
N LEU A 174 33.10 -39.35 30.79
CA LEU A 174 32.75 -40.75 31.14
C LEU A 174 31.22 -40.74 31.38
N LEU A 175 30.34 -41.60 30.85
CA LEU A 175 30.37 -42.96 30.29
C LEU A 175 29.31 -43.05 29.19
#